data_AF-A0A966QIM3-F1
#
_entry.id   AF-A0A966QIM3-F1
#
_cell.length_a   1.000
_cell.length_b   1.000
_cell.length_c   1.000
_cell.angle_alpha   90.00
_cell.angle_beta   90.00
_cell.angle_gamma   90.00
#
_symmetry.space_group_name_H-M   'P 1'
#
loop_
_entity.id
_entity.type
_entity.pdbx_description
1 polymer ?
#
loop_
_entity_poly.entity_id
_entity_poly.type
_entity_poly.pdbx_seq_one_letter_code
_entity_poly.pdbx_strand_id
1 'polypeptide(L)'
;MKQLTRTIAPKRPVASSGDSLGRGAEMAISVLVFCVIGLVLDALFGTTPTITIALVVFSLVGNFVRMYYQYKAAMDSQVAARLNQATQHQRESTTPR
;
A
#
# COMPACT_ATOMS: atom_id res chain seq x y z
N MET A 1 -8.13 32.47 -39.78
CA MET A 1 -7.67 31.09 -39.51
C MET A 1 -7.64 30.92 -38.00
N LYS A 2 -8.63 30.21 -37.43
CA LYS A 2 -8.89 30.16 -35.99
C LYS A 2 -8.14 28.94 -35.42
N GLN A 3 -7.06 29.20 -34.69
CA GLN A 3 -6.22 28.16 -34.11
C GLN A 3 -7.01 27.44 -33.01
N LEU A 4 -7.35 26.18 -33.24
CA LEU A 4 -7.99 25.31 -32.27
C LEU A 4 -6.92 24.85 -31.27
N THR A 5 -6.79 25.57 -30.16
CA THR A 5 -5.93 25.18 -29.04
C THR A 5 -6.46 23.86 -28.45
N ARG A 6 -5.85 22.76 -28.88
CA ARG A 6 -6.13 21.42 -28.37
C ARG A 6 -5.49 21.30 -26.99
N THR A 7 -6.27 21.56 -25.95
CA THR A 7 -5.89 21.28 -24.56
C THR A 7 -5.63 19.79 -24.41
N ILE A 8 -4.36 19.41 -24.24
CA ILE A 8 -3.94 18.03 -24.04
C ILE A 8 -4.30 17.67 -22.59
N ALA A 9 -5.30 16.81 -22.42
CA ALA A 9 -5.67 16.28 -21.11
C ALA A 9 -4.47 15.49 -20.52
N PRO A 10 -4.13 15.68 -19.24
CA PRO A 10 -2.99 14.99 -18.63
C PRO A 10 -3.23 13.48 -18.64
N LYS A 11 -2.23 12.73 -19.14
CA LYS A 11 -2.25 11.26 -19.16
C LYS A 11 -2.26 10.76 -17.71
N ARG A 12 -3.41 10.26 -17.26
CA ARG A 12 -3.56 9.65 -15.93
C ARG A 12 -2.53 8.51 -15.82
N PRO A 13 -1.62 8.52 -14.83
CA PRO A 13 -0.69 7.42 -14.65
C PRO A 13 -1.51 6.17 -14.36
N VAL A 14 -1.35 5.15 -15.20
CA VAL A 14 -1.91 3.83 -14.98
C VAL A 14 -1.19 3.30 -13.74
N ALA A 15 -1.93 2.97 -12.68
CA ALA A 15 -1.35 2.42 -11.45
C ALA A 15 -0.48 1.21 -11.83
N SER A 16 0.79 1.26 -11.48
CA SER A 16 1.76 0.21 -11.82
C SER A 16 1.29 -1.12 -11.23
N SER A 17 1.03 -2.12 -12.08
CA SER A 17 0.62 -3.46 -11.65
C SER A 17 1.67 -4.17 -10.77
N GLY A 18 2.89 -3.64 -10.69
CA GLY A 18 3.94 -4.16 -9.80
C GLY A 18 3.60 -4.03 -8.31
N ASP A 19 2.86 -2.99 -7.92
CA ASP A 19 2.56 -2.74 -6.49
C ASP A 19 1.57 -3.75 -5.90
N SER A 20 0.61 -4.22 -6.69
CA SER A 20 -0.36 -5.23 -6.25
C SER A 20 0.24 -6.64 -6.23
N LEU A 21 1.09 -6.97 -7.21
CA LEU A 21 1.79 -8.26 -7.25
C LEU A 21 2.81 -8.39 -6.11
N GLY A 22 3.57 -7.32 -5.84
CA GLY A 22 4.52 -7.26 -4.73
C GLY A 22 3.83 -7.42 -3.37
N ARG A 23 2.69 -6.76 -3.16
CA ARG A 23 1.87 -6.98 -1.95
C ARG A 23 1.37 -8.41 -1.83
N GLY A 24 0.87 -9.01 -2.92
CA GLY A 24 0.43 -10.41 -2.90
C GLY A 24 1.55 -11.38 -2.49
N ALA A 25 2.76 -11.16 -3.00
CA ALA A 25 3.94 -11.95 -2.65
C ALA A 25 4.34 -11.77 -1.17
N GLU A 26 4.38 -10.53 -0.67
CA GLU A 26 4.63 -10.27 0.76
C GLU A 26 3.62 -10.99 1.66
N MET A 27 2.33 -10.96 1.28
CA MET A 27 1.26 -11.61 2.04
C MET A 27 1.46 -13.13 2.06
N ALA A 28 1.74 -13.74 0.90
CA ALA A 28 1.97 -15.17 0.78
C ALA A 28 3.19 -15.63 1.60
N ILE A 29 4.29 -14.87 1.56
CA ILE A 29 5.50 -15.15 2.34
C ILE A 29 5.18 -15.10 3.84
N SER A 30 4.44 -14.09 4.30
CA SER A 30 4.05 -13.99 5.71
C SER A 30 3.28 -15.21 6.18
N VAL A 31 2.24 -15.62 5.42
CA VAL A 31 1.42 -16.79 5.74
C VAL A 31 2.25 -18.08 5.73
N LEU A 32 3.16 -18.23 4.76
CA LEU A 32 4.05 -19.38 4.68
C LEU A 32 4.94 -19.48 5.92
N VAL A 33 5.53 -18.36 6.37
CA VAL A 33 6.37 -18.32 7.57
C VAL A 33 5.57 -18.76 8.80
N PHE A 34 4.38 -18.20 9.02
CA PHE A 34 3.55 -18.58 10.16
C PHE A 34 3.04 -20.03 10.08
N CYS A 35 2.77 -20.53 8.87
CA CYS A 35 2.40 -21.92 8.64
C CYS A 35 3.56 -22.87 9.03
N VAL A 36 4.78 -22.62 8.54
CA VAL A 36 5.95 -23.44 8.88
C VAL A 36 6.22 -23.44 10.38
N ILE A 37 6.18 -22.27 11.02
CA ILE A 37 6.35 -22.16 12.48
C ILE A 37 5.26 -22.94 13.22
N GLY A 38 4.01 -22.81 12.78
CA GLY A 38 2.89 -23.53 13.36
C GLY A 38 3.05 -25.04 13.26
N LEU A 39 3.45 -25.55 12.10
CA LEU A 39 3.63 -26.98 11.88
C LEU A 39 4.77 -27.54 12.73
N VAL A 40 5.86 -26.79 12.90
CA VAL A 40 6.97 -27.17 13.79
C VAL A 40 6.50 -27.22 15.24
N LEU A 41 5.73 -26.23 15.68
CA LEU A 41 5.17 -26.21 17.03
C LEU A 41 4.17 -27.36 17.25
N ASP A 42 3.20 -27.55 16.35
CA ASP A 42 2.23 -28.65 16.45
C ASP A 42 2.93 -30.01 16.47
N ALA A 43 4.02 -30.20 15.69
CA ALA A 43 4.81 -31.43 15.71
C ALA A 43 5.57 -31.66 17.03
N LEU A 44 6.04 -30.60 17.69
CA LEU A 44 6.73 -30.69 18.98
C LEU A 44 5.76 -30.94 20.14
N PHE A 45 4.59 -30.32 20.11
CA PHE A 45 3.58 -30.42 21.18
C PHE A 45 2.60 -31.56 20.99
N GLY A 46 2.63 -32.24 19.83
CA GLY A 46 1.69 -33.33 19.50
C GLY A 46 0.24 -32.86 19.38
N THR A 47 0.01 -31.55 19.25
CA THR A 47 -1.31 -30.97 19.07
C THR A 47 -1.77 -31.22 17.64
N THR A 48 -3.04 -31.63 17.46
CA THR A 48 -3.74 -31.47 16.18
C THR A 48 -3.57 -30.02 15.71
N PRO A 49 -3.57 -29.70 14.39
CA PRO A 49 -2.96 -28.50 13.79
C PRO A 49 -3.60 -27.15 14.16
N THR A 50 -3.77 -26.92 15.46
CA THR A 50 -4.55 -25.87 16.08
C THR A 50 -3.68 -24.64 16.27
N ILE A 51 -2.41 -24.85 16.65
CA ILE A 51 -1.43 -23.76 16.76
C ILE A 51 -1.17 -23.20 15.36
N THR A 52 -1.02 -24.07 14.36
CA THR A 52 -0.88 -23.66 12.95
C THR A 52 -2.05 -22.80 12.50
N ILE A 53 -3.29 -23.24 12.72
CA ILE A 53 -4.47 -22.47 12.32
C ILE A 53 -4.51 -21.11 13.03
N ALA A 54 -4.24 -21.07 14.33
CA ALA A 54 -4.21 -19.81 15.09
C ALA A 54 -3.15 -18.84 14.56
N LEU A 55 -1.94 -19.33 14.26
CA LEU A 55 -0.86 -18.51 13.72
C LEU A 55 -1.13 -18.03 12.30
N VAL A 56 -1.73 -18.86 11.45
CA VAL A 56 -2.13 -18.44 10.09
C VAL A 56 -3.21 -17.37 10.15
N VAL A 57 -4.23 -17.54 11.00
CA VAL A 57 -5.27 -16.51 11.21
C VAL A 57 -4.64 -15.22 11.73
N PHE A 58 -3.73 -15.31 12.70
CA PHE A 58 -3.00 -14.16 13.21
C PHE A 58 -2.19 -13.45 12.11
N SER A 59 -1.50 -14.21 11.26
CA SER A 59 -0.76 -13.67 10.10
C SER A 59 -1.69 -12.89 9.17
N LEU A 60 -2.85 -13.46 8.84
CA LEU A 60 -3.82 -12.79 7.97
C LEU A 60 -4.30 -11.48 8.60
N VAL A 61 -4.71 -11.51 9.86
CA VAL A 61 -5.19 -10.32 10.58
C VAL A 61 -4.10 -9.25 10.66
N GLY A 62 -2.89 -9.60 11.09
CA GLY A 62 -1.77 -8.66 11.20
C GLY A 62 -1.44 -8.01 9.86
N ASN A 63 -1.58 -8.77 8.78
CA ASN A 63 -1.36 -8.27 7.43
C ASN A 63 -2.46 -7.30 6.94
N PHE A 64 -3.72 -7.55 7.28
CA PHE A 64 -4.80 -6.58 7.07
C PHE A 64 -4.61 -5.31 7.90
N VAL A 65 -4.16 -5.44 9.15
CA VAL A 65 -3.85 -4.29 10.02
C VAL A 65 -2.71 -3.46 9.42
N ARG A 66 -1.64 -4.10 8.94
CA ARG A 66 -0.55 -3.41 8.22
C ARG A 66 -1.06 -2.67 6.99
N MET A 67 -1.94 -3.29 6.21
CA MET A 67 -2.55 -2.66 5.03
C MET A 67 -3.33 -1.40 5.42
N TYR A 68 -4.10 -1.45 6.51
CA TYR A 68 -4.84 -0.31 7.03
C TYR A 68 -3.92 0.85 7.44
N TYR A 69 -2.84 0.57 8.17
CA TYR A 69 -1.88 1.59 8.59
C TYR A 69 -1.09 2.17 7.41
N GLN A 70 -0.67 1.34 6.46
CA GLN A 70 0.00 1.83 5.25
C GLN A 70 -0.91 2.76 4.45
N TYR A 71 -2.19 2.45 4.36
CA TYR A 71 -3.15 3.31 3.68
C TYR A 71 -3.28 4.68 4.37
N LYS A 72 -3.39 4.71 5.71
CA LYS A 72 -3.39 5.97 6.47
C LYS A 72 -2.11 6.78 6.25
N ALA A 73 -0.94 6.15 6.34
CA ALA A 73 0.34 6.81 6.10
C ALA A 73 0.46 7.36 4.66
N ALA A 74 -0.07 6.65 3.67
CA ALA A 74 -0.10 7.10 2.28
C ALA A 74 -1.00 8.33 2.10
N MET A 75 -2.11 8.44 2.85
CA MET A 75 -2.98 9.62 2.80
C MET A 75 -2.27 10.88 3.28
N ASP A 76 -1.56 10.81 4.41
CA ASP A 76 -0.83 11.96 4.96
C ASP A 76 0.24 12.47 4.00
N SER A 77 0.95 11.55 3.32
CA SER A 77 1.98 11.91 2.34
C SER A 77 1.41 12.66 1.12
N GLN A 78 0.22 12.27 0.65
CA GLN A 78 -0.38 12.90 -0.53
C GLN A 78 -1.11 14.21 -0.18
N VAL A 79 -1.64 14.35 1.04
CA VAL A 79 -2.20 15.62 1.52
C VAL A 79 -1.08 16.65 1.67
N ALA A 80 0.05 16.28 2.26
CA ALA A 80 1.23 17.14 2.36
C ALA A 80 1.76 17.55 0.98
N ALA A 81 1.83 16.63 0.02
CA ALA A 81 2.25 16.93 -1.35
C ALA A 81 1.32 17.93 -2.05
N ARG A 82 -0.01 17.81 -1.86
CA ARG A 82 -1.00 18.74 -2.43
C ARG A 82 -0.93 20.12 -1.79
N LEU A 83 -0.70 20.20 -0.47
CA LEU A 83 -0.51 21.48 0.22
C LEU A 83 0.73 22.23 -0.30
N ASN A 84 1.84 21.51 -0.51
CA ASN A 84 3.06 22.10 -1.06
C ASN A 84 2.86 22.59 -2.50
N GLN A 85 2.15 21.83 -3.34
CA GLN A 85 1.83 22.26 -4.72
C GLN A 85 0.87 23.46 -4.75
N ALA A 86 -0.16 23.49 -3.90
CA ALA A 86 -1.07 24.63 -3.79
C ALA A 86 -0.33 25.91 -3.35
N THR A 87 0.63 25.78 -2.43
CA THR A 87 1.44 26.90 -1.96
C THR A 87 2.39 27.45 -3.04
N GLN A 88 2.90 26.60 -3.94
CA GLN A 88 3.77 27.03 -5.04
C GLN A 88 3.03 27.87 -6.09
N HIS A 89 1.81 27.47 -6.49
CA HIS A 89 1.00 28.23 -7.44
C HIS A 89 0.61 29.63 -6.93
N GLN A 90 0.53 29.80 -5.60
CA GLN A 90 0.22 31.09 -5.00
C GLN A 90 1.45 32.00 -4.91
N ARG A 91 2.66 31.44 -4.75
CA ARG A 91 3.91 32.23 -4.77
C ARG A 91 4.22 32.81 -6.15
N GLU A 92 3.90 32.08 -7.21
CA GLU A 92 4.16 32.52 -8.59
C GLU A 92 3.26 33.67 -9.03
N SER A 93 2.02 33.72 -8.52
CA SER A 93 1.05 34.80 -8.82
C SER A 93 1.22 36.06 -7.98
N THR A 94 2.02 36.02 -6.91
CA THR A 94 2.24 37.15 -5.98
C THR A 94 3.60 37.83 -6.16
N THR A 95 4.39 37.47 -7.18
CA THR A 95 5.64 38.16 -7.53
C THR A 95 5.31 39.30 -8.52
N PRO A 96 5.31 40.58 -8.09
CA PRO A 96 5.12 41.70 -9.01
C PRO A 96 6.40 41.85 -9.84
N ARG A 97 6.23 42.00 -11.16
CA ARG A 97 7.31 42.35 -12.09
C ARG A 97 7.64 43.83 -12.02
#